data_AF-A0A9J6DEV9-F1
#
_entry.id   AF-A0A9J6DEV9-F1
#
_cell.length_a   1.000
_cell.length_b   1.000
_cell.length_c   1.000
_cell.angle_alpha   90.00
_cell.angle_beta   90.00
_cell.angle_gamma   90.00
#
_symmetry.space_group_name_H-M   'P 1'
#
loop_
_entity.id
_entity.type
_entity.pdbx_description
1 polymer ?
#
loop_
_entity_poly.entity_id
_entity_poly.type
_entity_poly.pdbx_seq_one_letter_code
_entity_poly.pdbx_strand_id
1 'polypeptide(L)'
;MVASAVFLFVFIATKRAASFHDGASVSGAAHRSVVIQPVLEEIPHVEVHLTDRVYSGRVISVGNRKLHAFFGIPYAEPPLGGLRFRKPVPLKPQRTKRDPLGPLIMVRQKRFPCPQNQPWNPPRAHSLDVNSKRGLSTPERLGSRGQLSGDARSYSSFTAVISREGGNDEAINDGTLLSGEGDVVVVVPNYRLNAFGFLNGHVANAPGNVGLHDVILALRWVYNNIARFGGNPDNITLAGRDAGAVLAGYVMISPLTQGLVRRYILLGGSPFWSLPDNRGTRSVGQRQAAREPS
;
A
#
# COMPACT_ATOMS: atom_id res chain seq x y z
N MET A 1 -34.41 14.47 5.80
CA MET A 1 -34.58 14.95 4.41
C MET A 1 -33.73 16.19 4.24
N VAL A 2 -32.53 16.04 3.68
CA VAL A 2 -31.70 17.18 3.23
C VAL A 2 -31.21 16.82 1.84
N ALA A 3 -31.46 17.76 0.92
CA ALA A 3 -31.43 17.57 -0.52
C ALA A 3 -30.03 17.36 -1.07
N SER A 4 -29.95 16.42 -2.01
CA SER A 4 -28.84 16.18 -2.92
C SER A 4 -28.71 17.31 -3.94
N ALA A 5 -27.50 17.80 -4.17
CA ALA A 5 -27.12 18.48 -5.40
C ALA A 5 -25.61 18.27 -5.64
N VAL A 6 -25.28 17.22 -6.38
CA VAL A 6 -23.94 17.02 -6.97
C VAL A 6 -24.04 17.53 -8.41
N PHE A 7 -23.31 18.60 -8.72
CA PHE A 7 -23.13 19.06 -10.10
C PHE A 7 -22.15 18.10 -10.80
N LEU A 8 -22.69 17.33 -11.76
CA LEU A 8 -21.96 16.49 -12.69
C LEU A 8 -21.72 17.29 -13.98
N PHE A 9 -20.49 17.69 -14.26
CA PHE A 9 -20.10 18.16 -15.60
C PHE A 9 -19.63 16.95 -16.41
N VAL A 10 -20.52 16.44 -17.26
CA VAL A 10 -20.18 15.51 -18.35
C VAL A 10 -19.87 16.34 -19.59
N PHE A 11 -18.62 16.35 -20.05
CA PHE A 11 -18.30 16.79 -21.40
C PHE A 11 -18.61 15.65 -22.38
N ILE A 12 -19.78 15.70 -23.00
CA ILE A 12 -20.08 14.93 -24.22
C ILE A 12 -19.64 15.81 -25.39
N ALA A 13 -18.52 15.47 -26.02
CA ALA A 13 -18.15 16.02 -27.33
C ALA A 13 -18.98 15.30 -28.41
N THR A 14 -20.14 15.84 -28.76
CA THR A 14 -20.89 15.43 -29.95
C THR A 14 -20.30 16.10 -31.19
N LYS A 15 -19.64 15.33 -32.06
CA LYS A 15 -19.44 15.77 -33.45
C LYS A 15 -20.78 15.62 -34.17
N ARG A 16 -21.36 16.76 -34.54
CA ARG A 16 -22.57 16.91 -35.36
C ARG A 16 -22.47 16.06 -36.63
N ALA A 17 -23.50 15.24 -36.86
CA ALA A 17 -23.85 14.75 -38.17
C ALA A 17 -24.37 15.92 -39.01
N ALA A 18 -23.78 16.16 -40.18
CA ALA A 18 -24.35 17.04 -41.19
C ALA A 18 -25.31 16.21 -42.05
N SER A 19 -26.58 16.56 -41.99
CA SER A 19 -27.63 16.11 -42.90
C SER A 19 -27.46 16.78 -44.26
N PHE A 20 -27.39 15.99 -45.33
CA PHE A 20 -27.62 16.44 -46.70
C PHE A 20 -28.66 15.50 -47.32
N HIS A 21 -29.71 16.09 -47.88
CA HIS A 21 -30.80 15.42 -48.57
C HIS A 21 -30.47 15.15 -50.04
N ASP A 22 -31.14 14.12 -50.56
CA ASP A 22 -31.45 13.79 -51.96
C ASP A 22 -30.40 13.03 -52.82
N GLY A 23 -30.68 11.73 -52.95
CA GLY A 23 -30.98 11.08 -54.24
C GLY A 23 -29.97 11.18 -55.38
N ALA A 24 -29.02 10.25 -55.43
CA ALA A 24 -28.48 9.71 -56.68
C ALA A 24 -27.74 8.38 -56.42
N SER A 25 -28.16 7.32 -57.11
CA SER A 25 -27.44 6.05 -57.15
C SER A 25 -26.17 6.20 -58.00
N VAL A 26 -25.00 5.94 -57.42
CA VAL A 26 -23.80 5.65 -58.20
C VAL A 26 -23.04 4.51 -57.52
N SER A 27 -23.02 3.37 -58.21
CA SER A 27 -22.24 2.19 -57.86
C SER A 27 -20.74 2.45 -58.07
N GLY A 28 -19.90 1.99 -57.13
CA GLY A 28 -18.48 1.75 -57.39
C GLY A 28 -17.52 2.73 -56.71
N ALA A 29 -17.20 2.49 -55.45
CA ALA A 29 -15.96 2.96 -54.84
C ALA A 29 -15.47 1.90 -53.85
N ALA A 30 -14.24 1.41 -54.06
CA ALA A 30 -13.60 0.44 -53.21
C ALA A 30 -13.46 1.00 -51.78
N HIS A 31 -14.09 0.35 -50.80
CA HIS A 31 -13.87 0.61 -49.39
C HIS A 31 -12.40 0.32 -49.05
N ARG A 32 -11.57 1.36 -48.96
CA ARG A 32 -10.31 1.27 -48.22
C ARG A 32 -10.66 1.27 -46.74
N SER A 33 -10.61 0.09 -46.13
CA SER A 33 -10.71 -0.09 -44.68
C SER A 33 -9.58 0.70 -44.03
N VAL A 34 -9.90 1.86 -43.44
CA VAL A 34 -8.97 2.56 -42.55
C VAL A 34 -8.94 1.75 -41.26
N VAL A 35 -7.92 0.91 -41.11
CA VAL A 35 -7.63 0.25 -39.84
C VAL A 35 -7.06 1.31 -38.90
N ILE A 36 -7.91 1.91 -38.08
CA ILE A 36 -7.47 2.69 -36.92
C ILE A 36 -6.91 1.67 -35.93
N GLN A 37 -5.59 1.44 -35.95
CA GLN A 37 -4.94 0.78 -34.84
C GLN A 37 -5.11 1.70 -33.62
N PRO A 38 -5.78 1.27 -32.55
CA PRO A 38 -5.75 2.05 -31.32
C PRO A 38 -4.28 2.08 -30.88
N VAL A 39 -3.67 3.27 -30.89
CA VAL A 39 -2.43 3.49 -30.14
C VAL A 39 -2.84 3.28 -28.69
N LEU A 40 -2.59 2.09 -28.17
CA LEU A 40 -2.65 1.83 -26.74
C LEU A 40 -1.60 2.74 -26.13
N GLU A 41 -2.05 3.88 -25.59
CA GLU A 41 -1.20 4.78 -24.84
C GLU A 41 -0.63 3.98 -23.67
N GLU A 42 0.65 3.61 -23.74
CA GLU A 42 1.31 2.85 -22.69
C GLU A 42 1.23 3.68 -21.41
N ILE A 43 0.47 3.18 -20.42
CA ILE A 43 0.43 3.79 -19.09
C ILE A 43 1.87 3.90 -18.60
N PRO A 44 2.38 5.12 -18.34
CA PRO A 44 3.75 5.31 -17.91
C PRO A 44 4.01 4.44 -16.68
N HIS A 45 4.94 3.52 -16.81
CA HIS A 45 5.25 2.54 -15.77
C HIS A 45 6.66 2.74 -15.25
N VAL A 46 6.91 2.19 -14.07
CA VAL A 46 8.17 2.36 -13.39
C VAL A 46 8.48 1.10 -12.60
N GLU A 47 9.73 0.66 -12.63
CA GLU A 47 10.16 -0.58 -12.00
C GLU A 47 11.10 -0.32 -10.82
N VAL A 48 10.85 -1.02 -9.72
CA VAL A 48 11.74 -1.06 -8.57
C VAL A 48 12.23 -2.49 -8.36
N HIS A 49 13.54 -2.64 -8.28
CA HIS A 49 14.21 -3.92 -8.11
C HIS A 49 14.48 -4.13 -6.63
N LEU A 50 13.89 -5.16 -6.05
CA LEU A 50 14.29 -5.68 -4.74
C LEU A 50 15.31 -6.81 -4.91
N THR A 51 15.77 -7.39 -3.81
CA THR A 51 16.77 -8.46 -3.81
C THR A 51 16.26 -9.79 -4.37
N ASP A 52 14.94 -9.99 -4.46
CA ASP A 52 14.32 -11.28 -4.78
C ASP A 52 13.05 -11.18 -5.65
N ARG A 53 12.73 -9.99 -6.17
CA ARG A 53 11.60 -9.70 -7.07
C ARG A 53 11.71 -8.30 -7.66
N VAL A 54 10.97 -8.05 -8.74
CA VAL A 54 10.81 -6.73 -9.36
C VAL A 54 9.35 -6.30 -9.27
N TYR A 55 9.08 -5.04 -8.92
CA TYR A 55 7.73 -4.49 -8.90
C TYR A 55 7.55 -3.45 -10.00
N SER A 56 6.53 -3.63 -10.84
CA SER A 56 6.13 -2.66 -11.87
C SER A 56 4.95 -1.82 -11.37
N GLY A 57 5.24 -0.58 -11.00
CA GLY A 57 4.28 0.44 -10.59
C GLY A 57 3.82 1.30 -11.78
N ARG A 58 3.22 2.44 -11.47
CA ARG A 58 2.80 3.46 -12.44
C ARG A 58 3.30 4.85 -12.06
N VAL A 59 3.44 5.72 -13.04
CA VAL A 59 3.70 7.14 -12.80
C VAL A 59 2.36 7.89 -12.76
N ILE A 60 2.13 8.66 -11.70
CA ILE A 60 0.94 9.51 -11.53
C ILE A 60 1.35 10.98 -11.40
N SER A 61 0.44 11.89 -11.71
CA SER A 61 0.69 13.34 -11.62
C SER A 61 -0.14 13.96 -10.49
N VAL A 62 0.51 14.79 -9.66
CA VAL A 62 -0.13 15.64 -8.65
C VAL A 62 0.27 17.09 -8.96
N GLY A 63 -0.69 17.86 -9.49
CA GLY A 63 -0.38 19.15 -10.12
C GLY A 63 0.67 18.96 -11.22
N ASN A 64 1.78 19.71 -11.13
CA ASN A 64 2.89 19.64 -12.09
C ASN A 64 3.97 18.62 -11.70
N ARG A 65 3.75 17.81 -10.66
CA ARG A 65 4.75 16.87 -10.12
C ARG A 65 4.40 15.44 -10.55
N LYS A 66 5.40 14.67 -10.97
CA LYS A 66 5.29 13.23 -11.23
C LYS A 66 5.66 12.44 -9.98
N LEU A 67 4.92 11.37 -9.70
CA LEU A 67 5.14 10.45 -8.59
C LEU A 67 5.21 9.01 -9.11
N HIS A 68 6.08 8.21 -8.51
CA HIS A 68 6.10 6.76 -8.69
C HIS A 68 5.18 6.12 -7.65
N ALA A 69 4.17 5.42 -8.12
CA ALA A 69 3.16 4.81 -7.27
C ALA A 69 3.10 3.30 -7.48
N PHE A 70 3.26 2.57 -6.38
CA PHE A 70 3.21 1.12 -6.32
C PHE A 70 2.06 0.72 -5.40
N PHE A 71 1.01 0.19 -5.99
CA PHE A 71 -0.23 -0.15 -5.30
C PHE A 71 -0.35 -1.66 -5.17
N GLY A 72 -0.55 -2.15 -3.95
CA GLY A 72 -0.79 -3.57 -3.69
C GLY A 72 0.45 -4.46 -3.62
N ILE A 73 1.59 -3.93 -3.16
CA ILE A 73 2.80 -4.71 -2.90
C ILE A 73 2.50 -5.73 -1.79
N PRO A 74 2.63 -7.05 -2.03
CA PRO A 74 2.43 -8.03 -0.97
C PRO A 74 3.64 -8.02 -0.02
N TYR A 75 3.39 -8.04 1.30
CA TYR A 75 4.45 -8.11 2.32
C TYR A 75 4.44 -9.41 3.15
N ALA A 76 3.35 -10.19 3.04
CA ALA A 76 3.19 -11.47 3.73
C ALA A 76 2.41 -12.47 2.86
N GLU A 77 2.55 -13.75 3.18
CA GLU A 77 1.71 -14.81 2.63
C GLU A 77 0.23 -14.53 2.94
N PRO A 78 -0.71 -14.80 2.00
CA PRO A 78 -2.13 -14.57 2.25
C PRO A 78 -2.60 -15.33 3.50
N PRO A 79 -3.27 -14.67 4.46
CA PRO A 79 -3.73 -15.29 5.71
C PRO A 79 -5.02 -16.10 5.47
N LEU A 80 -4.94 -17.11 4.61
CA LEU A 80 -6.04 -17.97 4.20
C LEU A 80 -5.84 -19.40 4.73
N GLY A 81 -6.92 -20.19 4.76
CA GLY A 81 -6.88 -21.57 5.25
C GLY A 81 -6.26 -21.66 6.67
N GLY A 82 -5.23 -22.50 6.81
CA GLY A 82 -4.51 -22.69 8.08
C GLY A 82 -3.76 -21.46 8.61
N LEU A 83 -3.58 -20.40 7.80
CA LEU A 83 -2.93 -19.15 8.22
C LEU A 83 -3.89 -18.10 8.78
N ARG A 84 -5.22 -18.33 8.69
CA ARG A 84 -6.26 -17.32 8.96
C ARG A 84 -6.07 -16.54 10.26
N PHE A 85 -5.87 -17.23 11.38
CA PHE A 85 -5.74 -16.63 12.71
C PHE A 85 -4.32 -16.71 13.26
N ARG A 86 -3.35 -17.13 12.45
CA ARG A 86 -1.94 -17.26 12.85
C ARG A 86 -1.19 -15.96 12.62
N LYS A 87 -0.02 -15.80 13.27
CA LYS A 87 0.91 -14.70 12.97
C LYS A 87 1.23 -14.67 11.46
N PRO A 88 1.42 -13.50 10.85
CA PRO A 88 1.72 -13.40 9.43
C PRO A 88 3.06 -14.05 9.12
N VAL A 89 3.15 -14.64 7.93
CA VAL A 89 4.37 -15.28 7.42
C VAL A 89 4.96 -14.36 6.36
N PRO A 90 6.24 -13.94 6.47
CA PRO A 90 6.90 -13.17 5.43
C PRO A 90 6.86 -13.91 4.09
N LEU A 91 6.74 -13.17 2.99
CA LEU A 91 6.82 -13.78 1.67
C LEU A 91 8.12 -14.54 1.49
N LYS A 92 8.03 -15.76 0.98
CA LYS A 92 9.23 -16.51 0.61
C LYS A 92 9.94 -15.81 -0.57
N PRO A 93 11.28 -15.77 -0.59
CA PRO A 93 12.02 -15.39 -1.78
C PRO A 93 11.66 -16.30 -2.95
N GLN A 94 11.39 -15.73 -4.12
CA GLN A 94 10.99 -16.49 -5.32
C GLN A 94 12.10 -16.56 -6.38
N ARG A 95 13.33 -16.14 -6.04
CA ARG A 95 14.49 -16.29 -6.92
C ARG A 95 14.85 -17.76 -7.15
N THR A 96 15.30 -18.07 -8.35
CA THR A 96 15.84 -19.39 -8.70
C THR A 96 17.23 -19.23 -9.31
N LYS A 97 17.98 -20.33 -9.50
CA LYS A 97 19.25 -20.27 -10.25
C LYS A 97 19.07 -19.74 -11.68
N ARG A 98 17.87 -19.91 -12.27
CA ARG A 98 17.53 -19.48 -13.63
C ARG A 98 16.96 -18.06 -13.68
N ASP A 99 16.43 -17.57 -12.56
CA ASP A 99 15.88 -16.23 -12.40
C ASP A 99 16.40 -15.62 -11.07
N PRO A 100 17.60 -15.02 -11.10
CA PRO A 100 18.22 -14.46 -9.91
C PRO A 100 17.54 -13.16 -9.43
N LEU A 101 16.80 -12.47 -10.29
CA LEU A 101 16.05 -11.25 -9.97
C LEU A 101 14.66 -11.53 -9.41
N GLY A 102 14.13 -12.73 -9.68
CA GLY A 102 12.80 -13.14 -9.27
C GLY A 102 11.70 -12.54 -10.14
N PRO A 103 10.43 -12.83 -9.81
CA PRO A 103 9.31 -12.49 -10.66
C PRO A 103 9.08 -10.97 -10.78
N LEU A 104 8.62 -10.56 -11.97
CA LEU A 104 8.02 -9.25 -12.19
C LEU A 104 6.57 -9.26 -11.69
N ILE A 105 6.26 -8.41 -10.71
CA ILE A 105 4.93 -8.32 -10.09
C ILE A 105 4.31 -6.96 -10.41
N MET A 106 3.13 -6.99 -11.02
CA MET A 106 2.36 -5.80 -11.38
C MET A 106 1.65 -5.23 -10.14
N VAL A 107 2.03 -4.01 -9.75
CA VAL A 107 1.50 -3.29 -8.57
C VAL A 107 0.98 -1.92 -8.99
N ARG A 108 0.06 -1.91 -9.97
CA ARG A 108 -0.48 -0.69 -10.59
C ARG A 108 -1.88 -0.32 -10.09
N GLN A 109 -2.50 -1.17 -9.27
CA GLN A 109 -3.87 -1.02 -8.79
C GLN A 109 -3.95 -1.27 -7.28
N LYS A 110 -4.73 -0.42 -6.60
CA LYS A 110 -5.03 -0.58 -5.18
C LYS A 110 -5.69 -1.93 -4.94
N ARG A 111 -5.34 -2.58 -3.83
CA ARG A 111 -5.90 -3.88 -3.44
C ARG A 111 -7.06 -3.64 -2.48
N PHE A 112 -8.00 -4.57 -2.50
CA PHE A 112 -9.13 -4.56 -1.60
C PHE A 112 -8.68 -4.60 -0.12
N PRO A 113 -9.43 -3.95 0.79
CA PRO A 113 -9.16 -3.99 2.22
C PRO A 113 -9.25 -5.41 2.79
N CYS A 114 -8.80 -5.58 4.03
CA CYS A 114 -9.11 -6.80 4.78
C CYS A 114 -10.63 -6.94 5.04
N PRO A 115 -11.14 -8.15 5.30
CA PRO A 115 -12.56 -8.37 5.62
C PRO A 115 -13.05 -7.49 6.78
N GLN A 116 -14.14 -6.77 6.54
CA GLN A 116 -14.75 -5.82 7.47
C GLN A 116 -16.27 -5.69 7.20
N ASN A 117 -16.98 -4.87 7.99
CA ASN A 117 -18.44 -4.73 7.95
C ASN A 117 -19.00 -4.03 6.69
N GLN A 118 -18.24 -4.00 5.60
CA GLN A 118 -18.66 -3.48 4.31
C GLN A 118 -19.16 -4.65 3.44
N PRO A 119 -20.37 -4.57 2.86
CA PRO A 119 -21.08 -5.73 2.30
C PRO A 119 -20.42 -6.36 1.05
N TRP A 120 -19.39 -5.71 0.49
CA TRP A 120 -18.74 -6.15 -0.75
C TRP A 120 -17.23 -6.05 -0.64
N ASN A 121 -16.61 -7.00 0.07
CA ASN A 121 -15.15 -7.09 0.02
C ASN A 121 -14.65 -8.53 0.15
N PRO A 122 -14.15 -9.15 -0.95
CA PRO A 122 -13.55 -10.47 -0.85
C PRO A 122 -12.28 -10.40 0.01
N PRO A 123 -12.00 -11.40 0.86
CA PRO A 123 -10.78 -11.43 1.69
C PRO A 123 -9.54 -11.43 0.78
N ARG A 124 -8.81 -10.31 0.69
CA ARG A 124 -7.59 -10.26 -0.12
C ARG A 124 -6.42 -9.59 0.61
N ALA A 125 -5.33 -10.36 0.59
CA ALA A 125 -3.91 -10.11 0.86
C ALA A 125 -3.47 -8.94 1.75
N HIS A 126 -2.57 -9.28 2.67
CA HIS A 126 -1.57 -8.39 3.26
C HIS A 126 -0.77 -7.69 2.16
N SER A 127 -1.15 -6.44 1.90
CA SER A 127 -0.54 -5.61 0.87
C SER A 127 -0.31 -4.21 1.38
N LEU A 128 0.59 -3.47 0.75
CA LEU A 128 0.88 -2.08 1.05
C LEU A 128 0.99 -1.27 -0.23
N ASP A 129 0.71 0.02 -0.11
CA ASP A 129 0.94 0.99 -1.18
C ASP A 129 2.17 1.83 -0.84
N VAL A 130 2.99 2.16 -1.84
CA VAL A 130 4.15 3.06 -1.71
C VAL A 130 4.06 4.16 -2.75
N ASN A 131 4.11 5.41 -2.30
CA ASN A 131 4.13 6.60 -3.14
C ASN A 131 5.44 7.35 -2.92
N SER A 132 6.18 7.64 -4.00
CA SER A 132 7.49 8.29 -3.94
C SER A 132 7.67 9.35 -5.03
N LYS A 133 8.34 10.45 -4.70
CA LYS A 133 8.56 11.62 -5.55
C LYS A 133 9.81 11.53 -6.44
N ARG A 134 10.81 10.69 -6.11
CA ARG A 134 12.08 10.60 -6.86
C ARG A 134 12.76 9.24 -6.78
N GLY A 135 13.57 8.96 -7.81
CA GLY A 135 14.76 8.12 -7.81
C GLY A 135 14.58 6.72 -7.23
N LEU A 136 14.04 5.79 -8.02
CA LEU A 136 14.21 4.38 -7.69
C LEU A 136 15.70 4.06 -7.81
N SER A 137 16.29 3.53 -6.75
CA SER A 137 17.69 3.14 -6.82
C SER A 137 17.79 1.86 -7.67
N THR A 138 18.57 1.91 -8.74
CA THR A 138 19.03 0.69 -9.41
C THR A 138 20.00 -0.05 -8.47
N PRO A 139 20.09 -1.40 -8.55
CA PRO A 139 21.01 -2.18 -7.72
C PRO A 139 22.45 -1.67 -7.73
N GLU A 140 22.87 -1.09 -8.86
CA GLU A 140 24.21 -0.59 -9.13
C GLU A 140 24.59 0.68 -8.33
N ARG A 141 23.60 1.44 -7.84
CA ARG A 141 23.83 2.68 -7.06
C ARG A 141 23.83 2.47 -5.54
N LEU A 142 23.55 1.27 -5.05
CA LEU A 142 23.76 0.96 -3.64
C LEU A 142 25.21 0.55 -3.43
N GLY A 143 26.05 1.48 -2.94
CA GLY A 143 27.36 1.12 -2.41
C GLY A 143 27.24 0.06 -1.30
N SER A 144 28.34 -0.60 -0.96
CA SER A 144 28.46 -1.72 0.00
C SER A 144 27.95 -1.45 1.43
N ARG A 145 27.42 -0.25 1.70
CA ARG A 145 26.74 0.16 2.94
C ARG A 145 25.32 0.73 2.75
N GLY A 146 24.70 0.56 1.58
CA GLY A 146 23.39 1.17 1.27
C GLY A 146 23.41 2.69 1.22
N GLN A 147 24.60 3.30 1.17
CA GLN A 147 24.78 4.74 1.15
C GLN A 147 24.67 5.23 -0.30
N LEU A 148 23.69 6.10 -0.56
CA LEU A 148 23.50 6.76 -1.85
C LEU A 148 24.69 7.69 -2.11
N SER A 149 25.46 7.39 -3.16
CA SER A 149 26.55 8.25 -3.62
C SER A 149 26.02 9.37 -4.51
N GLY A 150 26.19 10.63 -4.06
CA GLY A 150 25.99 11.85 -4.85
C GLY A 150 24.60 12.50 -4.68
N ASP A 151 24.56 13.68 -4.05
CA ASP A 151 23.44 14.66 -4.01
C ASP A 151 22.01 14.15 -3.73
N ALA A 152 21.87 12.92 -3.23
CA ALA A 152 20.60 12.35 -2.85
C ALA A 152 20.20 12.85 -1.46
N ARG A 153 19.42 13.93 -1.39
CA ARG A 153 18.70 14.29 -0.15
C ARG A 153 17.90 13.07 0.30
N SER A 154 18.33 12.41 1.38
CA SER A 154 17.60 11.32 2.01
C SER A 154 16.29 11.85 2.56
N TYR A 155 15.19 11.56 1.88
CA TYR A 155 13.86 11.96 2.33
C TYR A 155 13.50 11.23 3.62
N SER A 156 12.85 11.95 4.54
CA SER A 156 12.11 11.33 5.63
C SER A 156 11.13 10.30 5.06
N SER A 157 11.28 9.03 5.43
CA SER A 157 10.26 8.02 5.12
C SER A 157 9.10 8.22 6.07
N PHE A 158 7.95 8.58 5.53
CA PHE A 158 6.72 8.75 6.28
C PHE A 158 5.87 7.49 6.10
N THR A 159 5.95 6.57 7.05
CA THR A 159 5.05 5.43 7.08
C THR A 159 3.78 5.85 7.79
N ALA A 160 2.84 6.37 7.00
CA ALA A 160 1.45 6.28 7.41
C ALA A 160 1.08 4.79 7.45
N VAL A 161 0.19 4.30 8.27
CA VAL A 161 -1.25 4.52 8.26
C VAL A 161 -1.75 3.75 9.49
N ILE A 162 -3.00 4.00 9.90
CA ILE A 162 -4.03 2.97 10.11
C ILE A 162 -5.18 3.57 10.94
N SER A 163 -6.42 3.22 10.59
CA SER A 163 -7.67 3.52 11.31
C SER A 163 -8.32 2.20 11.76
N ARG A 164 -9.30 2.25 12.68
CA ARG A 164 -10.03 1.06 13.19
C ARG A 164 -10.69 0.20 12.11
N GLU A 165 -11.07 0.84 11.02
CA GLU A 165 -11.68 0.27 9.83
C GLU A 165 -10.99 0.89 8.61
N GLY A 166 -11.20 0.26 7.46
CA GLY A 166 -10.73 0.73 6.18
C GLY A 166 -9.51 0.00 5.64
N GLY A 167 -9.02 0.48 4.51
CA GLY A 167 -7.91 -0.09 3.78
C GLY A 167 -7.02 0.97 3.16
N ASN A 168 -5.91 0.50 2.58
CA ASN A 168 -5.02 1.32 1.78
C ASN A 168 -5.70 1.89 0.51
N ASP A 169 -6.85 1.35 0.13
CA ASP A 169 -7.65 1.79 -1.02
C ASP A 169 -8.54 3.01 -0.73
N GLU A 170 -8.78 3.34 0.53
CA GLU A 170 -9.62 4.48 0.89
C GLU A 170 -8.96 5.82 0.56
N ALA A 171 -9.75 6.77 0.05
CA ALA A 171 -9.29 8.10 -0.32
C ALA A 171 -8.61 8.86 0.83
N ILE A 172 -9.09 8.69 2.06
CA ILE A 172 -8.50 9.33 3.26
C ILE A 172 -7.09 8.82 3.57
N ASN A 173 -6.74 7.61 3.11
CA ASN A 173 -5.44 6.98 3.32
C ASN A 173 -4.54 7.11 2.08
N ASP A 174 -4.97 7.81 1.03
CA ASP A 174 -4.18 7.95 -0.19
C ASP A 174 -2.95 8.85 0.04
N GLY A 175 -1.77 8.23 0.06
CA GLY A 175 -0.50 8.91 0.22
C GLY A 175 -0.06 9.77 -0.96
N THR A 176 -0.80 9.77 -2.07
CA THR A 176 -0.46 10.49 -3.31
C THR A 176 -0.26 11.98 -3.06
N LEU A 177 -1.22 12.65 -2.41
CA LEU A 177 -1.14 14.10 -2.19
C LEU A 177 0.01 14.48 -1.24
N LEU A 178 0.15 13.73 -0.13
CA LEU A 178 1.20 14.00 0.86
C LEU A 178 2.61 13.77 0.28
N SER A 179 2.78 12.72 -0.55
CA SER A 179 4.04 12.48 -1.27
C SER A 179 4.29 13.51 -2.36
N GLY A 180 3.22 13.95 -3.03
CA GLY A 180 3.26 14.92 -4.11
C GLY A 180 3.67 16.30 -3.62
N GLU A 181 3.01 16.82 -2.59
CA GLU A 181 3.27 18.14 -2.01
C GLU A 181 4.49 18.15 -1.09
N GLY A 182 4.63 17.10 -0.28
CA GLY A 182 5.74 16.93 0.65
C GLY A 182 7.02 16.42 0.00
N ASP A 183 7.98 16.14 0.87
CA ASP A 183 9.28 15.55 0.53
C ASP A 183 9.46 14.26 1.33
N VAL A 184 8.47 13.37 1.15
CA VAL A 184 8.29 12.15 1.94
C VAL A 184 7.87 11.00 1.04
N VAL A 185 8.37 9.80 1.35
CA VAL A 185 7.82 8.55 0.79
C VAL A 185 6.68 8.11 1.70
N VAL A 186 5.48 7.95 1.15
CA VAL A 186 4.31 7.52 1.92
C VAL A 186 4.04 6.04 1.67
N VAL A 187 4.11 5.25 2.73
CA VAL A 187 3.69 3.84 2.73
C VAL A 187 2.34 3.71 3.42
N VAL A 188 1.50 2.76 3.00
CA VAL A 188 0.13 2.56 3.50
C VAL A 188 -0.18 1.05 3.52
N PRO A 189 0.00 0.34 4.65
CA PRO A 189 -0.25 -1.11 4.72
C PRO A 189 -1.68 -1.48 5.11
N ASN A 190 -2.19 -2.56 4.54
CA ASN A 190 -3.33 -3.32 5.07
C ASN A 190 -2.87 -4.27 6.17
N TYR A 191 -3.67 -4.45 7.20
CA TYR A 191 -3.47 -5.41 8.29
C TYR A 191 -4.82 -6.01 8.70
N ARG A 192 -4.83 -7.20 9.32
CA ARG A 192 -6.09 -7.86 9.67
C ARG A 192 -6.84 -7.08 10.75
N LEU A 193 -8.14 -6.92 10.52
CA LEU A 193 -9.11 -6.24 11.38
C LEU A 193 -10.00 -7.24 12.13
N ASN A 194 -10.73 -6.74 13.14
CA ASN A 194 -11.78 -7.48 13.84
C ASN A 194 -11.30 -8.86 14.35
N ALA A 195 -12.18 -9.87 14.33
CA ALA A 195 -11.84 -11.24 14.73
C ALA A 195 -10.66 -11.82 13.93
N PHE A 196 -10.47 -11.43 12.67
CA PHE A 196 -9.35 -11.93 11.87
C PHE A 196 -7.99 -11.45 12.39
N GLY A 197 -7.93 -10.24 12.95
CA GLY A 197 -6.70 -9.65 13.49
C GLY A 197 -6.52 -9.86 15.00
N PHE A 198 -7.61 -9.97 15.75
CA PHE A 198 -7.57 -9.82 17.21
C PHE A 198 -8.27 -10.93 17.98
N LEU A 199 -8.78 -11.97 17.32
CA LEU A 199 -9.30 -13.16 18.02
C LEU A 199 -8.20 -13.80 18.86
N ASN A 200 -8.44 -13.90 20.17
CA ASN A 200 -7.64 -14.67 21.09
C ASN A 200 -8.41 -15.92 21.50
N GLY A 201 -8.08 -17.05 20.88
CA GLY A 201 -8.67 -18.34 21.21
C GLY A 201 -7.93 -19.08 22.32
N HIS A 202 -6.92 -18.46 22.94
CA HIS A 202 -6.04 -19.09 23.93
C HIS A 202 -5.37 -20.40 23.46
N VAL A 203 -5.17 -20.53 22.14
CA VAL A 203 -4.52 -21.67 21.49
C VAL A 203 -3.44 -21.20 20.53
N ALA A 204 -2.47 -22.06 20.24
CA ALA A 204 -1.33 -21.72 19.36
C ALA A 204 -1.75 -21.20 17.97
N ASN A 205 -2.87 -21.70 17.45
CA ASN A 205 -3.39 -21.32 16.12
C ASN A 205 -4.19 -20.02 16.10
N ALA A 206 -4.53 -19.45 17.26
CA ALA A 206 -5.27 -18.20 17.41
C ALA A 206 -4.76 -17.44 18.66
N PRO A 207 -3.51 -16.94 18.63
CA PRO A 207 -2.85 -16.40 19.81
C PRO A 207 -3.36 -15.00 20.22
N GLY A 208 -4.18 -14.34 19.42
CA GLY A 208 -4.51 -12.92 19.60
C GLY A 208 -3.48 -11.98 18.98
N ASN A 209 -3.90 -10.73 18.76
CA ASN A 209 -3.10 -9.61 18.23
C ASN A 209 -2.29 -9.92 16.96
N VAL A 210 -2.75 -10.83 16.11
CA VAL A 210 -2.08 -11.13 14.85
C VAL A 210 -2.16 -9.95 13.87
N GLY A 211 -3.15 -9.07 14.00
CA GLY A 211 -3.21 -7.77 13.32
C GLY A 211 -2.11 -6.79 13.75
N LEU A 212 -1.66 -6.82 15.02
CA LEU A 212 -0.47 -6.07 15.44
C LEU A 212 0.79 -6.67 14.81
N HIS A 213 0.89 -8.00 14.75
CA HIS A 213 2.00 -8.66 14.07
C HIS A 213 2.05 -8.38 12.57
N ASP A 214 0.90 -8.18 11.91
CA ASP A 214 0.81 -7.74 10.52
C ASP A 214 1.47 -6.36 10.33
N VAL A 215 1.16 -5.40 11.21
CA VAL A 215 1.79 -4.06 11.22
C VAL A 215 3.29 -4.15 11.45
N ILE A 216 3.72 -4.96 12.43
CA ILE A 216 5.16 -5.17 12.72
C ILE A 216 5.87 -5.75 11.49
N LEU A 217 5.27 -6.73 10.82
CA LEU A 217 5.86 -7.32 9.62
C LEU A 217 5.91 -6.33 8.46
N ALA A 218 4.86 -5.53 8.26
CA ALA A 218 4.85 -4.46 7.28
C ALA A 218 5.96 -3.42 7.57
N LEU A 219 6.16 -3.03 8.83
CA LEU A 219 7.25 -2.13 9.24
C LEU A 219 8.62 -2.72 8.95
N ARG A 220 8.82 -4.03 9.20
CA ARG A 220 10.06 -4.73 8.83
C ARG A 220 10.26 -4.73 7.31
N TRP A 221 9.20 -4.92 6.53
CA TRP A 221 9.27 -4.80 5.09
C TRP A 221 9.69 -3.39 4.67
N VAL A 222 9.11 -2.35 5.27
CA VAL A 222 9.48 -0.96 4.99
C VAL A 222 10.95 -0.71 5.33
N TYR A 223 11.38 -1.06 6.54
CA TYR A 223 12.77 -0.88 6.98
C TYR A 223 13.77 -1.53 6.01
N ASN A 224 13.47 -2.73 5.53
CA ASN A 224 14.37 -3.45 4.62
C ASN A 224 14.36 -2.94 3.17
N ASN A 225 13.29 -2.27 2.72
CA ASN A 225 13.07 -2.00 1.31
C ASN A 225 12.93 -0.53 0.95
N ILE A 226 12.60 0.36 1.89
CA ILE A 226 12.20 1.74 1.58
C ILE A 226 13.32 2.56 0.93
N ALA A 227 14.58 2.20 1.17
CA ALA A 227 15.75 2.76 0.47
C ALA A 227 15.63 2.61 -1.05
N ARG A 228 15.06 1.50 -1.54
CA ARG A 228 14.85 1.25 -2.97
C ARG A 228 13.81 2.18 -3.61
N PHE A 229 12.93 2.73 -2.78
CA PHE A 229 11.89 3.68 -3.17
C PHE A 229 12.30 5.15 -2.91
N GLY A 230 13.56 5.39 -2.54
CA GLY A 230 14.09 6.73 -2.26
C GLY A 230 13.85 7.24 -0.82
N GLY A 231 13.36 6.39 0.09
CA GLY A 231 13.21 6.74 1.51
C GLY A 231 14.45 6.41 2.35
N ASN A 232 14.48 6.88 3.60
CA ASN A 232 15.56 6.60 4.54
C ASN A 232 15.10 5.63 5.65
N PRO A 233 15.60 4.38 5.71
CA PRO A 233 15.18 3.40 6.71
C PRO A 233 15.47 3.80 8.16
N ASP A 234 16.49 4.65 8.40
CA ASP A 234 16.82 5.16 9.73
C ASP A 234 15.89 6.33 10.17
N ASN A 235 14.99 6.75 9.28
CA ASN A 235 14.14 7.92 9.47
C ASN A 235 12.66 7.60 9.23
N ILE A 236 12.20 6.43 9.69
CA ILE A 236 10.80 6.01 9.61
C ILE A 236 9.97 6.73 10.68
N THR A 237 8.90 7.40 10.24
CA THR A 237 7.87 7.95 11.12
C THR A 237 6.59 7.12 10.99
N LEU A 238 6.06 6.59 12.11
CA LEU A 238 4.79 5.88 12.13
C LEU A 238 3.65 6.80 12.54
N ALA A 239 2.70 7.04 11.63
CA ALA A 239 1.51 7.84 11.92
C ALA A 239 0.26 6.97 11.96
N GLY A 240 -0.54 7.12 13.03
CA GLY A 240 -1.79 6.39 13.21
C GLY A 240 -2.94 7.31 13.63
N ARG A 241 -4.16 6.94 13.24
CA ARG A 241 -5.40 7.65 13.59
C ARG A 241 -6.35 6.71 14.34
N ASP A 242 -7.02 7.19 15.38
CA ASP A 242 -7.99 6.39 16.15
C ASP A 242 -7.36 5.07 16.63
N ALA A 243 -7.90 3.89 16.28
CA ALA A 243 -7.29 2.61 16.64
C ALA A 243 -5.88 2.40 16.05
N GLY A 244 -5.51 3.04 14.94
CA GLY A 244 -4.11 2.97 14.49
C GLY A 244 -3.18 3.84 15.31
N ALA A 245 -3.67 4.90 15.96
CA ALA A 245 -2.88 5.60 16.99
C ALA A 245 -2.65 4.70 18.21
N VAL A 246 -3.64 3.87 18.57
CA VAL A 246 -3.47 2.83 19.60
C VAL A 246 -2.41 1.80 19.17
N LEU A 247 -2.48 1.29 17.93
CA LEU A 247 -1.49 0.35 17.39
C LEU A 247 -0.09 0.95 17.30
N ALA A 248 0.03 2.21 16.84
CA ALA A 248 1.30 2.93 16.81
C ALA A 248 1.88 3.10 18.23
N GLY A 249 1.02 3.34 19.22
CA GLY A 249 1.39 3.31 20.64
C GLY A 249 1.90 1.95 21.10
N TYR A 250 1.30 0.84 20.67
CA TYR A 250 1.82 -0.50 20.96
C TYR A 250 3.15 -0.78 20.28
N VAL A 251 3.32 -0.35 19.02
CA VAL A 251 4.61 -0.42 18.32
C VAL A 251 5.69 0.40 19.04
N MET A 252 5.33 1.56 19.60
CA MET A 252 6.27 2.39 20.36
C MET A 252 6.85 1.68 21.58
N ILE A 253 6.04 0.90 22.30
CA ILE A 253 6.46 0.22 23.54
C ILE A 253 6.90 -1.24 23.33
N SER A 254 6.82 -1.74 22.10
CA SER A 254 7.11 -3.12 21.73
C SER A 254 8.61 -3.34 21.48
N PRO A 255 9.32 -4.20 22.24
CA PRO A 255 10.70 -4.60 21.90
C PRO A 255 10.82 -5.21 20.50
N LEU A 256 9.78 -5.84 19.94
CA LEU A 256 9.80 -6.41 18.58
C LEU A 256 10.07 -5.38 17.48
N THR A 257 9.91 -4.10 17.79
CA THR A 257 10.03 -2.97 16.87
C THR A 257 11.08 -1.96 17.31
N GLN A 258 11.90 -2.33 18.30
CA GLN A 258 13.02 -1.50 18.74
C GLN A 258 13.98 -1.22 17.58
N GLY A 259 14.27 0.06 17.34
CA GLY A 259 15.14 0.50 16.25
C GLY A 259 14.48 0.60 14.87
N LEU A 260 13.25 0.11 14.68
CA LEU A 260 12.57 0.17 13.37
C LEU A 260 11.91 1.52 13.08
N VAL A 261 11.47 2.25 14.10
CA VAL A 261 10.71 3.50 13.96
C VAL A 261 11.37 4.59 14.78
N ARG A 262 11.58 5.75 14.17
CA ARG A 262 12.27 6.89 14.79
C ARG A 262 11.31 7.87 15.44
N ARG A 263 10.12 8.09 14.86
CA ARG A 263 9.12 9.06 15.35
C ARG A 263 7.71 8.49 15.23
N TYR A 264 6.80 9.02 16.03
CA TYR A 264 5.41 8.60 16.07
C TYR A 264 4.48 9.81 16.04
N ILE A 265 3.37 9.69 15.31
CA ILE A 265 2.27 10.67 15.32
C ILE A 265 0.99 9.92 15.71
N LEU A 266 0.40 10.29 16.85
CA LEU A 266 -0.78 9.64 17.41
C LEU A 266 -1.98 10.58 17.31
N LEU A 267 -2.86 10.37 16.32
CA LEU A 267 -3.99 11.25 16.04
C LEU A 267 -5.27 10.68 16.66
N GLY A 268 -5.69 11.27 17.78
CA GLY A 268 -6.94 10.92 18.43
C GLY A 268 -6.98 9.47 18.92
N GLY A 269 -5.91 8.98 19.54
CA GLY A 269 -5.86 7.69 20.23
C GLY A 269 -4.52 7.46 20.96
N SER A 270 -4.48 6.50 21.90
CA SER A 270 -3.28 6.21 22.71
C SER A 270 -3.21 4.75 23.14
N PRO A 271 -2.03 4.20 23.50
CA PRO A 271 -1.92 2.81 23.97
C PRO A 271 -2.59 2.57 25.33
N PHE A 272 -3.08 3.63 25.98
CA PHE A 272 -3.80 3.57 27.25
C PHE A 272 -5.32 3.57 27.07
N TRP A 273 -5.82 3.74 25.85
CA TRP A 273 -7.26 3.73 25.59
C TRP A 273 -7.85 2.35 25.87
N SER A 274 -8.78 2.28 26.83
CA SER A 274 -9.62 1.11 27.05
C SER A 274 -10.57 0.93 25.88
N LEU A 275 -10.25 0.04 24.94
CA LEU A 275 -11.21 -0.45 23.96
C LEU A 275 -12.27 -1.30 24.72
N PRO A 276 -13.58 -0.95 24.67
CA PRO A 276 -14.63 -1.57 25.48
C PRO A 276 -14.73 -3.10 25.38
N ASP A 277 -14.28 -3.68 24.26
CA ASP A 277 -14.32 -5.12 23.96
C ASP A 277 -13.05 -5.89 24.41
N ASN A 278 -12.09 -5.24 25.07
CA ASN A 278 -10.71 -5.73 25.15
C ASN A 278 -10.07 -5.69 26.55
N ARG A 279 -10.85 -5.89 27.62
CA ARG A 279 -10.31 -5.85 29.01
C ARG A 279 -9.17 -6.86 29.25
N GLY A 280 -9.15 -8.00 28.54
CA GLY A 280 -8.04 -8.97 28.58
C GLY A 280 -6.89 -8.65 27.59
N THR A 281 -7.24 -8.06 26.45
CA THR A 281 -6.39 -7.92 25.26
C THR A 281 -5.38 -6.79 25.37
N ARG A 282 -5.61 -5.78 26.22
CA ARG A 282 -4.58 -4.77 26.56
C ARG A 282 -3.38 -5.44 27.22
N SER A 283 -3.62 -6.27 28.23
CA SER A 283 -2.55 -6.98 28.92
C SER A 283 -1.87 -8.01 28.01
N VAL A 284 -2.64 -8.68 27.13
CA VAL A 284 -2.10 -9.59 26.12
C VAL A 284 -1.32 -8.84 25.04
N GLY A 285 -1.79 -7.67 24.61
CA GLY A 285 -1.17 -6.81 23.61
C GLY A 285 0.14 -6.23 24.11
N GLN A 286 0.17 -5.73 25.35
CA GLN A 286 1.40 -5.33 26.02
C GLN A 286 2.36 -6.52 26.18
N ARG A 287 1.87 -7.71 26.57
CA ARG A 287 2.71 -8.91 26.70
C ARG A 287 3.24 -9.43 25.35
N GLN A 288 2.46 -9.38 24.29
CA GLN A 288 2.84 -9.87 22.96
C GLN A 288 3.68 -8.88 22.17
N ALA A 289 3.47 -7.58 22.41
CA ALA A 289 4.44 -6.54 22.05
C ALA A 289 5.79 -6.80 22.76
N ALA A 290 5.75 -7.25 24.01
CA ALA A 290 6.93 -7.49 24.85
C ALA A 290 7.67 -8.84 24.65
N ARG A 291 7.14 -9.80 23.87
CA ARG A 291 7.72 -11.16 23.77
C ARG A 291 8.05 -11.56 22.33
N GLU A 292 9.32 -11.89 22.10
CA GLU A 292 9.73 -12.67 20.92
C GLU A 292 9.17 -14.11 21.00
N PRO A 293 8.94 -14.78 19.86
CA PRO A 293 8.55 -16.18 19.86
C PRO A 293 9.70 -17.00 20.48
N SER A 294 9.42 -17.62 21.62
CA SER A 294 10.19 -18.75 22.14
C SER A 294 10.11 -19.93 21.17
#